data_AF-R6SJM3-F1
#
_entry.id   AF-R6SJM3-F1
#
_cell.length_a   1.000
_cell.length_b   1.000
_cell.length_c   1.000
_cell.angle_alpha   90.00
_cell.angle_beta   90.00
_cell.angle_gamma   90.00
#
_symmetry.space_group_name_H-M   'P 1'
#
loop_
_entity.id
_entity.type
_entity.pdbx_description
1 polymer ?
#
loop_
_entity_poly.entity_id
_entity_poly.type
_entity_poly.pdbx_seq_one_letter_code
_entity_poly.pdbx_strand_id
1 'polypeptide(L)'
;MKPQQPEITVHLPEDLLRRMLYIAKTEGRTPNNQVILLLRNNTQYFERTHGKIPSEALRAIDITPYLVSGTETEKEKEAESHE
;
A
#
# COMPACT_ATOMS: atom_id res chain seq x y z
N MET A 1 13.05 7.07 16.91
CA MET A 1 11.82 6.40 16.41
C MET A 1 11.97 6.24 14.90
N LYS A 2 11.77 5.04 14.34
CA LYS A 2 11.78 4.88 12.88
C LYS A 2 10.55 5.61 12.31
N PRO A 3 10.66 6.36 11.20
CA PRO A 3 9.49 6.98 10.59
C PRO A 3 8.50 5.88 10.19
N GLN A 4 7.24 6.02 10.63
CA GLN A 4 6.17 5.11 10.25
C GLN A 4 5.91 5.24 8.75
N GLN A 5 5.88 4.12 8.03
CA GLN A 5 5.60 4.12 6.59
C GLN A 5 4.08 4.21 6.38
N PRO A 6 3.60 4.96 5.37
CA PRO A 6 2.18 4.95 5.03
C PRO A 6 1.73 3.55 4.60
N GLU A 7 0.51 3.17 4.98
CA GLU A 7 -0.07 1.87 4.66
C GLU A 7 -1.46 2.02 4.02
N ILE A 8 -1.78 1.13 3.09
CA ILE A 8 -3.09 0.99 2.48
C ILE A 8 -3.52 -0.47 2.48
N THR A 9 -4.78 -0.73 2.83
CA THR A 9 -5.40 -2.06 2.69
C THR A 9 -6.09 -2.16 1.34
N VAL A 10 -5.83 -3.23 0.59
CA VAL A 10 -6.45 -3.50 -0.71
C VAL A 10 -7.28 -4.77 -0.66
N HIS A 11 -8.52 -4.67 -1.12
CA HIS A 11 -9.39 -5.84 -1.33
C HIS A 11 -9.21 -6.32 -2.77
N LEU A 12 -8.69 -7.54 -2.93
CA LEU A 12 -8.36 -8.11 -4.24
C LEU A 12 -9.20 -9.36 -4.51
N PRO A 13 -9.66 -9.57 -5.76
CA PRO A 13 -10.20 -10.86 -6.17
C PRO A 13 -9.17 -11.97 -5.96
N GLU A 14 -9.62 -13.14 -5.53
CA GLU A 14 -8.77 -14.29 -5.20
C GLU A 14 -7.86 -14.72 -6.36
N ASP A 15 -8.41 -14.78 -7.58
CA ASP A 15 -7.64 -15.15 -8.79
C ASP A 15 -6.51 -14.14 -9.05
N LEU A 16 -6.77 -12.85 -8.86
CA LEU A 16 -5.77 -11.80 -9.06
C LEU A 16 -4.65 -11.89 -8.03
N LEU A 17 -4.99 -12.12 -6.76
CA LEU A 17 -4.00 -12.31 -5.70
C LEU A 17 -3.10 -13.52 -6.00
N ARG A 18 -3.68 -14.65 -6.41
CA ARG A 18 -2.91 -15.85 -6.80
C ARG A 18 -1.92 -15.57 -7.92
N ARG A 19 -2.37 -14.89 -8.99
CA ARG A 19 -1.48 -14.52 -10.12
C ARG A 19 -0.36 -13.60 -9.68
N MET A 20 -0.67 -12.59 -8.86
CA MET A 20 0.33 -11.67 -8.34
C MET A 20 1.38 -12.40 -7.49
N LEU A 21 0.96 -13.30 -6.59
CA LEU A 21 1.86 -14.09 -5.76
C LEU A 21 2.72 -15.06 -6.58
N TYR A 22 2.16 -15.67 -7.62
CA TYR A 22 2.92 -16.50 -8.55
C TYR A 22 4.03 -15.69 -9.23
N ILE A 23 3.70 -14.53 -9.80
CA ILE A 23 4.67 -13.65 -10.47
C ILE A 23 5.75 -13.21 -9.48
N ALA A 24 5.36 -12.76 -8.28
CA ALA A 24 6.30 -12.33 -7.25
C ALA A 24 7.31 -13.44 -6.92
N LYS A 25 6.83 -14.67 -6.69
CA LYS A 25 7.67 -15.83 -6.41
C LYS A 25 8.63 -16.15 -7.56
N THR A 26 8.11 -16.23 -8.78
CA THR A 26 8.91 -16.54 -9.99
C THR A 26 10.03 -15.53 -10.21
N GLU A 27 9.77 -14.27 -9.86
CA GLU A 27 10.70 -13.15 -10.05
C GLU A 27 11.58 -12.88 -8.82
N GLY A 28 11.50 -13.71 -7.78
CA GLY A 28 12.28 -13.56 -6.55
C GLY A 28 11.92 -12.32 -5.72
N ARG A 29 10.69 -11.82 -5.84
CA ARG A 29 10.18 -10.63 -5.15
C ARG A 29 9.23 -11.01 -4.01
N THR A 30 9.25 -10.24 -2.93
CA THR A 30 8.18 -10.29 -1.92
C THR A 30 6.88 -9.73 -2.50
N PRO A 31 5.70 -10.09 -1.98
CA PRO A 31 4.43 -9.51 -2.41
C PRO A 31 4.43 -7.98 -2.34
N ASN A 32 4.95 -7.41 -1.25
CA ASN A 32 5.11 -5.97 -1.10
C ASN A 32 5.95 -5.35 -2.22
N ASN A 33 7.11 -5.92 -2.53
CA ASN A 33 7.97 -5.41 -3.60
C ASN A 33 7.35 -5.55 -4.99
N GLN A 34 6.54 -6.60 -5.21
CA GLN A 34 5.75 -6.74 -6.43
C GLN A 34 4.71 -5.62 -6.56
N VAL A 35 3.99 -5.29 -5.49
CA VAL A 35 3.01 -4.19 -5.49
C VAL A 35 3.70 -2.84 -5.73
N ILE A 36 4.82 -2.57 -5.06
CA ILE A 36 5.60 -1.33 -5.27
C ILE A 36 6.06 -1.22 -6.73
N LEU A 37 6.53 -2.31 -7.34
CA LEU A 37 6.91 -2.32 -8.76
C LEU A 37 5.73 -1.97 -9.67
N LEU A 38 4.57 -2.59 -9.44
CA LEU A 38 3.36 -2.32 -10.21
C LEU A 38 2.93 -0.86 -10.10
N LEU A 39 2.96 -0.28 -8.89
CA LEU A 39 2.63 1.13 -8.65
C LEU A 39 3.62 2.08 -9.35
N ARG A 40 4.92 1.78 -9.32
CA ARG A 40 5.94 2.57 -10.03
C ARG A 40 5.72 2.53 -11.53
N ASN A 41 5.48 1.34 -12.08
CA ASN A 41 5.23 1.18 -13.51
C ASN A 41 3.95 1.93 -13.94
N ASN A 42 2.90 1.87 -13.13
CA ASN A 42 1.67 2.62 -13.37
C ASN A 42 1.92 4.14 -13.34
N THR A 43 2.65 4.65 -12.34
CA THR A 43 3.00 6.07 -12.23
C THR A 43 3.81 6.55 -13.43
N GLN A 44 4.85 5.80 -13.82
CA GLN A 44 5.66 6.11 -14.99
C GLN A 44 4.84 6.10 -16.28
N TYR A 45 3.95 5.12 -16.43
CA TYR A 45 3.05 5.04 -17.57
C TYR A 45 2.12 6.27 -17.63
N PHE A 46 1.52 6.65 -16.51
CA PHE A 46 0.65 7.82 -16.42
C PHE A 46 1.42 9.09 -16.83
N GLU A 47 2.60 9.32 -16.26
CA GLU A 47 3.41 10.50 -16.57
C GLU A 47 3.87 10.56 -18.02
N ARG A 48 4.17 9.41 -18.62
CA ARG A 48 4.54 9.34 -20.04
C ARG A 48 3.36 9.70 -20.94
N THR A 49 2.14 9.37 -20.52
CA THR A 49 0.93 9.51 -21.34
C THR A 49 0.25 10.86 -21.15
N HIS A 50 0.31 11.43 -19.94
CA HIS A 50 -0.41 12.65 -19.56
C HIS A 50 0.52 13.82 -19.21
N GLY A 51 1.83 13.61 -19.22
CA GLY A 51 2.81 14.59 -18.74
C GLY A 51 3.17 14.37 -17.27
N LYS A 52 4.27 14.98 -16.84
CA LYS A 52 4.80 14.85 -15.47
C LYS A 52 3.79 15.38 -14.45
N ILE A 53 3.65 14.68 -13.32
CA ILE A 53 2.82 15.17 -12.23
C ILE A 53 3.53 16.38 -11.60
N PRO A 54 2.91 17.57 -11.52
CA PRO A 54 3.55 18.73 -10.92
C PRO A 54 3.89 18.50 -9.45
N SER A 55 5.09 18.91 -9.04
CA SER A 55 5.58 18.77 -7.66
C SER A 55 4.68 19.49 -6.64
N GLU A 56 4.09 20.61 -7.04
CA GLU A 56 3.15 21.38 -6.22
C GLU A 56 1.85 20.59 -5.99
N ALA A 57 1.36 19.92 -7.03
CA ALA A 57 0.15 19.09 -6.94
C ALA A 57 0.37 17.87 -6.05
N LEU A 58 1.54 17.22 -6.14
CA LEU A 58 1.90 16.11 -5.25
C LEU A 58 1.94 16.53 -3.78
N ARG A 59 2.52 17.69 -3.48
CA ARG A 59 2.62 18.23 -2.11
C ARG A 59 1.28 18.66 -1.52
N ALA A 60 0.29 18.93 -2.36
CA ALA A 60 -1.05 19.29 -1.93
C ALA A 60 -1.91 18.08 -1.51
N ILE A 61 -1.45 16.85 -1.77
CA ILE A 61 -2.18 15.63 -1.38
C ILE A 61 -1.94 15.35 0.11
N ASP A 62 -3.01 15.37 0.89
CA ASP A 62 -2.96 14.95 2.30
C ASP A 62 -2.88 13.42 2.41
N ILE A 63 -1.79 12.93 2.99
CA ILE A 63 -1.57 11.50 3.23
C ILE A 63 -1.79 11.10 4.69
N THR A 64 -2.17 12.04 5.56
CA THR A 64 -2.38 11.80 7.00
C THR A 64 -3.29 10.61 7.30
N PRO A 65 -4.40 10.37 6.56
CA PRO A 65 -5.24 9.19 6.79
C PRO A 65 -4.55 7.83 6.59
N TYR A 66 -3.41 7.82 5.89
CA TYR A 66 -2.63 6.62 5.59
C TYR A 66 -1.39 6.49 6.46
N LEU A 67 -1.09 7.50 7.28
CA LEU A 67 -0.05 7.43 8.30
C LEU A 67 -0.63 6.63 9.47
N VAL A 68 -0.37 5.33 9.50
CA VAL A 68 -0.80 4.47 10.61
C VAL A 68 -0.22 5.04 11.91
N SER A 69 -1.07 5.58 12.79
CA SER A 69 -0.72 5.76 14.19
C SER A 69 -0.81 4.39 14.83
N GLY A 70 0.31 3.75 15.13
CA GLY A 70 0.27 2.47 15.83
C GLY A 70 -0.49 2.60 17.15
N THR A 71 -1.75 2.16 17.19
CA THR A 71 -2.55 1.68 18.34
C THR A 71 -4.04 1.55 17.95
N GLU A 72 -4.41 0.54 17.16
CA GLU A 72 -5.81 0.09 17.08
C GLU A 72 -5.94 -1.45 17.17
N THR A 73 -5.00 -2.12 17.84
CA THR A 73 -5.10 -3.57 18.09
C THR A 73 -5.35 -3.93 19.56
N GLU A 74 -5.42 -2.95 20.46
CA GLU A 74 -5.65 -3.21 21.90
C GLU A 74 -7.10 -3.04 22.36
N LYS A 75 -7.97 -2.35 21.60
CA LYS A 75 -9.38 -2.12 22.04
C LYS A 75 -10.33 -3.29 21.81
N GLU A 76 -9.98 -4.29 21.02
CA GLU A 76 -10.84 -5.47 20.78
C GLU A 76 -10.55 -6.65 21.72
N LYS A 77 -9.49 -6.60 22.54
CA LYS A 77 -9.18 -7.70 23.50
C LYS A 77 -9.70 -7.49 24.93
N GLU A 78 -10.07 -6.27 25.32
CA GLU A 78 -10.66 -6.01 26.65
C GLU A 78 -12.19 -6.23 26.70
N ALA A 79 -12.88 -6.26 25.54
CA ALA A 79 -14.33 -6.45 25.48
C ALA A 79 -14.77 -7.92 25.59
N GLU A 80 -13.88 -8.90 25.40
CA GLU A 80 -14.17 -10.35 25.54
C GLU A 80 -13.63 -10.95 26.85
N SER A 81 -12.95 -10.18 27.70
CA SER A 81 -12.48 -10.63 29.03
C SER A 81 -13.43 -10.29 30.18
N HIS A 82 -14.60 -9.72 29.87
CA HIS A 82 -15.69 -9.50 30.81
C HIS A 82 -16.98 -10.15 30.29
N GLU A 83 -16.96 -11.48 30.17
CA GLU A 83 -18.15 -12.34 30.28
C GLU A 83 -17.88 -13.47 31.27
#